data_AF-A0A954QS23-F1
#
_entry.id   AF-A0A954QS23-F1
#
_cell.length_a   1.000
_cell.length_b   1.000
_cell.length_c   1.000
_cell.angle_alpha   90.00
_cell.angle_beta   90.00
_cell.angle_gamma   90.00
#
_symmetry.space_group_name_H-M   'P 1'
#
loop_
_entity.id
_entity.type
_entity.pdbx_description
1 polymer ?
#
loop_
_entity_poly.entity_id
_entity_poly.type
_entity_poly.pdbx_seq_one_letter_code
_entity_poly.pdbx_strand_id
1 'polypeptide(L)'
;EPNEFVGLSEVRFVGAELGTLGDFNTDGQLTVDDINLLNAAIRAGGANSVFDVTTDGNVDEHDRDYWVNELKRTWYGDANLDGVFDTTDFVEVFQAGQYEDGLDKNSLWQTGDWNGDGEFDSGDFVTAFQGGGFEQGPRAAVAAVPEPSSCVLFLLGSAAIRRRCRVATKVVNRGSQSG
;
A
#
# COMPACT_ATOMS: atom_id res chain seq x y z
N GLU A 1 -39.58 4.17 35.22
CA GLU A 1 -40.27 3.28 34.26
C GLU A 1 -41.23 4.11 33.42
N PRO A 2 -41.16 4.09 32.07
CA PRO A 2 -40.28 3.32 31.20
C PRO A 2 -39.39 4.17 30.27
N ASN A 3 -38.28 3.55 29.89
CA ASN A 3 -37.30 4.00 28.91
C ASN A 3 -37.87 3.91 27.49
N GLU A 4 -37.87 5.01 26.75
CA GLU A 4 -38.16 5.01 25.32
C GLU A 4 -36.85 4.75 24.55
N PHE A 5 -36.68 3.49 24.17
CA PHE A 5 -35.57 3.00 23.36
C PHE A 5 -35.70 3.58 21.94
N VAL A 6 -35.00 4.68 21.67
CA VAL A 6 -34.92 5.26 20.33
C VAL A 6 -34.06 4.35 19.45
N GLY A 7 -34.65 3.85 18.37
CA GLY A 7 -34.05 2.89 17.47
C GLY A 7 -32.72 3.36 16.88
N LEU A 8 -31.80 2.40 16.71
CA LEU A 8 -30.53 2.55 16.02
C LEU A 8 -30.76 2.75 14.51
N SER A 9 -31.24 3.92 14.11
CA SER A 9 -31.31 4.31 12.70
C SER A 9 -30.02 5.02 12.29
N GLU A 10 -29.23 4.31 11.49
CA GLU A 10 -28.04 4.77 10.77
C GLU A 10 -26.95 5.42 11.63
N VAL A 11 -26.11 4.58 12.25
CA VAL A 11 -24.69 4.94 12.33
C VAL A 11 -24.21 5.02 10.88
N ARG A 12 -24.30 6.21 10.28
CA ARG A 12 -23.42 6.53 9.16
C ARG A 12 -22.03 6.46 9.73
N PHE A 13 -21.37 5.33 9.51
CA PHE A 13 -19.91 5.32 9.44
C PHE A 13 -19.57 6.34 8.37
N VAL A 14 -19.35 7.59 8.79
CA VAL A 14 -18.40 8.44 8.10
C VAL A 14 -17.12 7.64 8.24
N GLY A 15 -16.77 6.90 7.18
CA GLY A 15 -15.52 6.18 7.13
C GLY A 15 -14.45 7.15 7.56
N ALA A 16 -13.82 6.91 8.70
CA ALA A 16 -12.50 7.46 8.90
C ALA A 16 -11.71 6.93 7.72
N GLU A 17 -11.44 7.79 6.74
CA GLU A 17 -10.40 7.61 5.75
C GLU A 17 -9.16 7.26 6.57
N LEU A 18 -8.90 5.96 6.73
CA LEU A 18 -7.59 5.52 7.17
C LEU A 18 -6.69 6.06 6.06
N GLY A 19 -5.90 7.10 6.36
CA GLY A 19 -5.07 7.77 5.38
C GLY A 19 -4.37 6.73 4.52
N THR A 20 -4.46 6.89 3.21
CA THR A 20 -3.83 5.97 2.26
C THR A 20 -2.35 5.87 2.62
N LEU A 21 -1.85 4.65 2.87
CA LEU A 21 -0.44 4.48 3.19
C LEU A 21 0.40 5.03 2.04
N GLY A 22 1.37 5.91 2.35
CA GLY A 22 2.19 6.60 1.37
C GLY A 22 1.63 7.93 0.84
N ASP A 23 0.41 8.32 1.20
CA ASP A 23 -0.15 9.65 0.93
C ASP A 23 0.31 10.60 2.03
N PHE A 24 1.37 11.35 1.75
CA PHE A 24 2.05 12.19 2.73
C PHE A 24 1.50 13.63 2.74
N ASN A 25 0.86 14.06 1.64
CA ASN A 25 0.21 15.36 1.56
C ASN A 25 -1.28 15.32 1.98
N THR A 26 -1.82 14.13 2.24
CA THR A 26 -3.21 13.84 2.67
C THR A 26 -4.29 14.24 1.66
N ASP A 27 -3.97 14.21 0.37
CA ASP A 27 -4.91 14.55 -0.70
C ASP A 27 -5.73 13.35 -1.22
N GLY A 28 -5.48 12.16 -0.69
CA GLY A 28 -6.14 10.90 -1.01
C GLY A 28 -5.56 10.17 -2.22
N GLN A 29 -4.49 10.69 -2.84
CA GLN A 29 -3.84 10.11 -4.01
C GLN A 29 -2.35 9.83 -3.73
N LEU A 30 -1.78 8.90 -4.50
CA LEU A 30 -0.33 8.64 -4.51
C LEU A 30 0.25 9.27 -5.77
N THR A 31 0.87 10.44 -5.62
CA THR A 31 1.32 11.30 -6.71
C THR A 31 2.81 11.62 -6.61
N VAL A 32 3.31 12.42 -7.57
CA VAL A 32 4.69 12.90 -7.56
C VAL A 32 4.99 13.73 -6.32
N ASP A 33 3.99 14.43 -5.77
CA ASP A 33 4.17 15.25 -4.58
C ASP A 33 4.54 14.39 -3.36
N ASP A 34 3.95 13.20 -3.23
CA ASP A 34 4.22 12.29 -2.12
C ASP A 34 5.64 11.73 -2.19
N ILE A 35 6.07 11.22 -3.34
CA ILE A 35 7.43 10.69 -3.47
C ILE A 35 8.49 11.79 -3.35
N ASN A 36 8.19 13.02 -3.78
CA ASN A 36 9.05 14.18 -3.55
C ASN A 36 9.18 14.50 -2.05
N LEU A 37 8.08 14.40 -1.28
CA LEU A 37 8.11 14.55 0.18
C LEU A 37 8.93 13.44 0.85
N LEU A 38 8.79 12.20 0.39
CA LEU A 38 9.57 11.06 0.89
C LEU A 38 11.06 11.22 0.62
N ASN A 39 11.45 11.54 -0.61
CA ASN A 39 12.85 11.79 -0.97
C ASN A 39 13.45 12.93 -0.14
N ALA A 40 12.70 14.01 0.08
CA ALA A 40 13.13 15.09 0.95
C ALA A 40 13.32 14.64 2.41
N ALA A 41 12.43 13.78 2.93
CA ALA A 41 12.52 13.24 4.28
C ALA A 41 13.73 12.32 4.47
N ILE A 42 13.98 11.42 3.50
CA ILE A 42 15.16 10.53 3.47
C ILE A 42 16.45 11.36 3.47
N ARG A 43 16.55 12.37 2.59
CA ARG A 43 17.72 13.26 2.52
C ARG A 43 17.95 14.08 3.79
N ALA A 44 16.88 14.45 4.49
CA ALA A 44 16.97 15.16 5.76
C ALA A 44 17.48 14.27 6.90
N GLY A 45 17.46 12.93 6.74
CA GLY A 45 17.93 11.96 7.74
C GLY A 45 17.05 11.92 8.99
N GLY A 46 15.75 12.22 8.84
CA GLY A 46 14.78 12.20 9.94
C GLY A 46 14.22 10.79 10.19
N ALA A 47 13.57 10.61 11.35
CA ALA A 47 12.87 9.36 11.70
C ALA A 47 11.36 9.61 11.91
N ASN A 48 10.78 10.49 11.10
CA ASN A 48 9.35 10.76 11.20
C ASN A 48 8.59 9.54 10.72
N SER A 49 7.90 8.86 11.64
CA SER A 49 7.18 7.62 11.40
C SER A 49 6.09 7.70 10.33
N VAL A 50 5.72 8.91 9.89
CA VAL A 50 4.80 9.08 8.76
C VAL A 50 5.45 8.60 7.46
N PHE A 51 6.77 8.75 7.29
CA PHE A 51 7.50 8.35 6.08
C PHE A 51 8.07 6.92 6.15
N ASP A 52 8.08 6.30 7.33
CA ASP A 52 8.45 4.89 7.55
C ASP A 52 7.28 3.99 7.13
N VAL A 53 7.18 3.74 5.82
CA VAL A 53 6.11 2.91 5.23
C VAL A 53 6.40 1.42 5.34
N THR A 54 7.66 1.05 5.54
CA THR A 54 8.07 -0.34 5.79
C THR A 54 7.84 -0.77 7.25
N THR A 55 7.68 0.20 8.16
CA THR A 55 7.54 0.01 9.61
C THR A 55 8.77 -0.68 10.22
N ASP A 56 9.96 -0.41 9.67
CA ASP A 56 11.22 -0.98 10.14
C ASP A 56 11.94 -0.08 11.16
N GLY A 57 11.42 1.13 11.37
CA GLY A 57 11.93 2.14 12.30
C GLY A 57 12.92 3.12 11.67
N ASN A 58 13.23 3.00 10.38
CA ASN A 58 14.08 3.91 9.61
C ASN A 58 13.24 4.65 8.56
N VAL A 59 13.78 5.75 8.04
CA VAL A 59 13.22 6.44 6.86
C VAL A 59 14.34 6.49 5.83
N ASP A 60 14.38 5.51 4.93
CA ASP A 60 15.51 5.28 4.03
C ASP A 60 15.08 4.79 2.63
N GLU A 61 16.04 4.32 1.82
CA GLU A 61 15.73 3.82 0.47
C GLU A 61 14.73 2.66 0.43
N HIS A 62 14.59 1.87 1.51
CA HIS A 62 13.62 0.78 1.57
C HIS A 62 12.18 1.31 1.61
N ASP A 63 11.96 2.48 2.21
CA ASP A 63 10.66 3.14 2.21
C ASP A 63 10.29 3.64 0.81
N ARG A 64 11.25 4.22 0.09
CA ARG A 64 11.04 4.60 -1.32
C ARG A 64 10.77 3.38 -2.18
N ASP A 65 11.54 2.31 -2.01
CA ASP A 65 11.35 1.08 -2.76
C ASP A 65 9.96 0.49 -2.54
N TYR A 66 9.53 0.44 -1.28
CA TYR A 66 8.19 0.00 -0.92
C TYR A 66 7.11 0.91 -1.51
N TRP A 67 7.30 2.23 -1.45
CA TRP A 67 6.35 3.19 -2.02
C TRP A 67 6.20 3.00 -3.54
N VAL A 68 7.30 2.92 -4.28
CA VAL A 68 7.30 2.76 -5.74
C VAL A 68 6.72 1.40 -6.12
N ASN A 69 7.21 0.33 -5.50
CA ASN A 69 6.93 -1.03 -5.96
C ASN A 69 5.59 -1.58 -5.45
N GLU A 70 5.25 -1.33 -4.18
CA GLU A 70 4.14 -1.98 -3.49
C GLU A 70 2.91 -1.07 -3.36
N LEU A 71 3.12 0.21 -3.04
CA LEU A 71 2.04 1.17 -2.84
C LEU A 71 1.54 1.73 -4.18
N LYS A 72 2.41 2.43 -4.91
CA LYS A 72 2.09 3.03 -6.20
C LYS A 72 2.01 2.01 -7.32
N ARG A 73 2.76 0.90 -7.19
CA ARG A 73 2.90 -0.15 -8.23
C ARG A 73 3.34 0.41 -9.56
N THR A 74 4.42 1.17 -9.53
CA THR A 74 5.07 1.66 -10.73
C THR A 74 6.53 1.19 -10.80
N TRP A 75 7.29 1.75 -11.73
CA TRP A 75 8.69 1.49 -11.99
C TRP A 75 9.53 2.71 -11.60
N TYR A 76 10.75 2.47 -11.14
CA TYR A 76 11.77 3.50 -11.22
C TYR A 76 11.97 3.85 -12.70
N GLY A 77 11.95 5.15 -13.01
CA GLY A 77 11.96 5.61 -14.40
C GLY A 77 10.65 6.20 -14.89
N ASP A 78 9.51 5.83 -14.29
CA ASP A 78 8.20 6.40 -14.61
C ASP A 78 8.08 7.80 -14.00
N ALA A 79 8.42 8.83 -14.77
CA ALA A 79 8.54 10.20 -14.30
C ALA A 79 7.18 10.85 -14.06
N ASN A 80 6.16 10.48 -14.85
CA ASN A 80 4.82 11.04 -14.77
C ASN A 80 3.86 10.23 -13.89
N LEU A 81 4.31 9.06 -13.40
CA LEU A 81 3.59 8.13 -12.54
C LEU A 81 2.33 7.52 -13.18
N ASP A 82 2.35 7.31 -14.50
CA ASP A 82 1.25 6.67 -15.27
C ASP A 82 1.24 5.13 -15.20
N GLY A 83 2.26 4.56 -14.56
CA GLY A 83 2.46 3.13 -14.35
C GLY A 83 3.39 2.47 -15.38
N VAL A 84 3.84 3.20 -16.40
CA VAL A 84 4.72 2.72 -17.45
C VAL A 84 6.06 3.45 -17.35
N PHE A 85 7.14 2.72 -17.57
CA PHE A 85 8.44 3.35 -17.82
C PHE A 85 8.79 3.15 -19.29
N ASP A 86 8.70 4.22 -20.09
CA ASP A 86 8.98 4.20 -21.52
C ASP A 86 9.73 5.46 -22.01
N THR A 87 9.77 5.64 -23.33
CA THR A 87 10.48 6.76 -23.95
C THR A 87 9.86 8.12 -23.64
N THR A 88 8.56 8.19 -23.31
CA THR A 88 7.86 9.43 -22.96
C THR A 88 8.37 10.01 -21.65
N ASP A 89 8.70 9.17 -20.66
CA ASP A 89 9.34 9.60 -19.42
C ASP A 89 10.69 10.26 -19.67
N PHE A 90 11.51 9.67 -20.55
CA PHE A 90 12.79 10.26 -20.92
C PHE A 90 12.61 11.64 -21.57
N VAL A 91 11.63 11.77 -22.46
CA VAL A 91 11.34 13.05 -23.10
C VAL A 91 10.94 14.10 -22.05
N GLU A 92 10.18 13.72 -21.03
CA GLU A 92 9.75 14.61 -19.94
C GLU A 92 10.92 15.07 -19.07
N VAL A 93 11.75 14.15 -18.56
CA VAL A 93 12.88 14.51 -17.69
C VAL A 93 13.96 15.30 -18.44
N PHE A 94 14.20 15.00 -19.72
CA PHE A 94 15.17 15.77 -20.52
C PHE A 94 14.64 17.16 -20.91
N GLN A 95 13.32 17.37 -20.96
CA GLN A 95 12.75 18.71 -21.12
C GLN A 95 12.97 19.59 -19.89
N ALA A 96 13.08 19.01 -18.70
CA ALA A 96 13.43 19.76 -17.48
C ALA A 96 14.85 20.32 -17.54
N GLY A 97 15.75 19.69 -18.30
CA GLY A 97 17.11 20.18 -18.54
C GLY A 97 18.04 20.10 -17.33
N GLN A 98 17.77 19.19 -16.40
CA GLN A 98 18.53 19.04 -15.14
C GLN A 98 19.60 17.93 -15.20
N TYR A 99 19.69 17.20 -16.32
CA TYR A 99 20.69 16.14 -16.48
C TYR A 99 22.11 16.71 -16.42
N GLU A 100 22.87 16.33 -15.39
CA GLU A 100 24.25 16.78 -15.16
C GLU A 100 24.42 18.30 -15.28
N ASP A 101 23.45 19.09 -14.80
CA ASP A 101 23.47 20.55 -14.95
C ASP A 101 24.40 21.27 -13.97
N GLY A 102 24.82 20.57 -12.90
CA GLY A 102 25.71 21.06 -11.85
C GLY A 102 25.04 21.98 -10.83
N LEU A 103 23.71 21.99 -10.74
CA LEU A 103 22.94 22.74 -9.76
C LEU A 103 22.49 21.84 -8.60
N ASP A 104 23.16 22.01 -7.46
CA ASP A 104 22.92 21.19 -6.25
C ASP A 104 21.42 21.17 -5.83
N LYS A 105 20.87 19.97 -5.76
CA LYS A 105 19.56 19.60 -5.21
C LYS A 105 18.37 20.28 -5.87
N ASN A 106 18.44 20.47 -7.19
CA ASN A 106 17.35 21.06 -7.97
C ASN A 106 16.40 20.03 -8.61
N SER A 107 16.73 18.73 -8.50
CA SER A 107 15.99 17.64 -9.14
C SER A 107 14.96 17.00 -8.21
N LEU A 108 13.88 16.54 -8.84
CA LEU A 108 12.70 15.91 -8.26
C LEU A 108 12.36 14.67 -9.09
N TRP A 109 11.43 13.85 -8.61
CA TRP A 109 11.07 12.60 -9.29
C TRP A 109 10.70 12.80 -10.77
N GLN A 110 9.80 13.75 -11.03
CA GLN A 110 9.35 14.08 -12.39
C GLN A 110 10.41 14.76 -13.27
N THR A 111 11.55 15.16 -12.69
CA THR A 111 12.66 15.76 -13.43
C THR A 111 13.90 14.87 -13.49
N GLY A 112 13.83 13.66 -12.91
CA GLY A 112 14.83 12.60 -13.08
C GLY A 112 15.51 12.08 -11.81
N ASP A 113 15.22 12.64 -10.62
CA ASP A 113 15.76 12.20 -9.32
C ASP A 113 15.04 10.92 -8.82
N TRP A 114 15.34 9.79 -9.46
CA TRP A 114 14.75 8.48 -9.16
C TRP A 114 15.46 7.76 -8.02
N ASN A 115 16.72 8.09 -7.75
CA ASN A 115 17.48 7.57 -6.61
C ASN A 115 17.29 8.42 -5.33
N GLY A 116 16.65 9.59 -5.44
CA GLY A 116 16.31 10.48 -4.33
C GLY A 116 17.48 11.28 -3.75
N ASP A 117 18.63 11.38 -4.39
CA ASP A 117 19.78 12.16 -3.92
C ASP A 117 19.66 13.67 -4.20
N GLY A 118 18.71 14.06 -5.05
CA GLY A 118 18.40 15.44 -5.40
C GLY A 118 19.03 15.92 -6.70
N GLU A 119 19.77 15.07 -7.39
CA GLU A 119 20.35 15.32 -8.72
C GLU A 119 19.64 14.46 -9.78
N PHE A 120 19.79 14.84 -11.05
CA PHE A 120 19.47 13.96 -12.17
C PHE A 120 20.77 13.62 -12.90
N ASP A 121 21.27 12.40 -12.68
CA ASP A 121 22.53 11.96 -13.27
C ASP A 121 22.52 10.48 -13.69
N SER A 122 23.71 9.96 -14.02
CA SER A 122 23.85 8.56 -14.43
C SER A 122 23.42 7.53 -13.37
N GLY A 123 23.44 7.89 -12.09
CA GLY A 123 22.98 7.09 -10.97
C GLY A 123 21.48 6.82 -11.03
N ASP A 124 20.67 7.78 -11.48
CA ASP A 124 19.24 7.59 -11.67
C ASP A 124 18.94 6.59 -12.77
N PHE A 125 19.68 6.65 -13.89
CA PHE A 125 19.55 5.64 -14.93
C PHE A 125 19.91 4.25 -14.41
N VAL A 126 20.95 4.12 -13.58
CA VAL A 126 21.31 2.84 -12.97
C VAL A 126 20.16 2.33 -12.11
N THR A 127 19.57 3.17 -11.26
CA THR A 127 18.40 2.81 -10.42
C THR A 127 17.22 2.37 -11.29
N ALA A 128 16.85 3.15 -12.31
CA ALA A 128 15.72 2.83 -13.19
C ALA A 128 15.91 1.53 -13.97
N PHE A 129 17.09 1.32 -14.56
CA PHE A 129 17.36 0.11 -15.33
C PHE A 129 17.57 -1.13 -14.46
N GLN A 130 18.05 -0.98 -13.23
CA GLN A 130 18.08 -2.08 -12.25
C GLN A 130 16.67 -2.54 -11.88
N GLY A 131 15.69 -1.61 -11.85
CA GLY A 131 14.27 -1.93 -11.70
C GLY A 131 13.68 -2.75 -12.85
N GLY A 132 14.31 -2.74 -14.04
CA GLY A 132 13.96 -3.61 -15.17
C GLY A 132 12.61 -3.32 -15.84
N GLY A 133 12.01 -2.15 -15.57
CA GLY A 133 10.66 -1.80 -16.03
C GLY A 133 10.54 -1.24 -17.44
N PHE A 134 11.66 -0.91 -18.09
CA PHE A 134 11.66 -0.20 -19.36
C PHE A 134 10.93 -0.99 -20.45
N GLU A 135 9.90 -0.38 -21.04
CA GLU A 135 9.04 -0.95 -22.09
C GLU A 135 8.36 -2.28 -21.67
N GLN A 136 8.22 -2.55 -20.37
CA GLN A 136 7.47 -3.71 -19.86
C GLN A 136 5.96 -3.45 -19.76
N GLY A 137 5.55 -2.18 -19.81
CA GLY A 137 4.17 -1.74 -19.62
C GLY A 137 3.76 -1.65 -18.14
N PRO A 138 2.45 -1.47 -17.86
CA PRO A 138 1.95 -1.29 -16.51
C PRO A 138 2.19 -2.50 -15.62
N ARG A 139 2.60 -2.29 -14.36
CA ARG A 139 2.64 -3.38 -13.39
C ARG A 139 1.23 -3.92 -13.14
N ALA A 140 1.09 -5.23 -13.24
CA ALA A 140 -0.18 -5.89 -12.97
C ALA A 140 -0.59 -5.63 -11.51
N ALA A 141 -1.79 -5.09 -11.31
CA ALA A 141 -2.41 -5.08 -10.00
C ALA A 141 -2.54 -6.53 -9.51
N VAL A 142 -2.08 -6.81 -8.29
CA VAL A 142 -2.23 -8.14 -7.69
C VAL A 142 -3.71 -8.45 -7.64
N ALA A 143 -4.17 -9.40 -8.47
CA ALA A 143 -5.55 -9.86 -8.43
C ALA A 143 -5.82 -10.37 -7.01
N ALA A 144 -6.86 -9.84 -6.37
CA ALA A 144 -7.27 -10.30 -5.04
C ALA A 144 -7.48 -11.81 -5.09
N VAL A 145 -6.55 -12.56 -4.49
CA VAL A 145 -6.64 -14.01 -4.39
C VAL A 145 -7.85 -14.31 -3.50
N PRO A 146 -8.85 -15.07 -3.97
CA PRO A 146 -9.96 -15.47 -3.11
C PRO A 146 -9.39 -16.21 -1.89
N GLU A 147 -9.65 -15.71 -0.69
CA GLU A 147 -9.19 -16.37 0.54
C GLU A 147 -9.57 -17.86 0.49
N PRO A 148 -8.66 -18.78 0.84
CA PRO A 148 -8.94 -20.20 0.77
C PRO A 148 -10.19 -20.49 1.61
N SER A 149 -11.07 -21.36 1.11
CA SER A 149 -12.37 -21.68 1.72
C SER A 149 -12.30 -22.24 3.15
N SER A 150 -11.14 -22.22 3.81
CA SER A 150 -10.85 -22.47 5.22
C SER A 150 -11.86 -21.81 6.15
N CYS A 151 -12.20 -20.53 5.94
CA CYS A 151 -13.18 -19.82 6.78
C CYS A 151 -14.59 -20.42 6.63
N VAL A 152 -14.98 -20.79 5.41
CA VAL A 152 -16.27 -21.43 5.12
C VAL A 152 -16.30 -22.86 5.69
N LEU A 153 -15.22 -23.62 5.55
CA LEU A 153 -15.10 -24.97 6.10
C LEU A 153 -15.10 -24.99 7.63
N PHE A 154 -14.49 -24.00 8.28
CA PHE A 154 -14.53 -23.84 9.73
C PHE A 154 -15.94 -23.52 10.24
N LEU A 155 -16.67 -22.64 9.55
CA LEU A 155 -18.06 -22.30 9.89
C LEU A 155 -19.02 -23.48 9.67
N LEU A 156 -18.86 -24.24 8.58
CA LEU A 156 -19.66 -25.44 8.32
C LEU A 156 -19.32 -26.59 9.29
N GLY A 157 -18.02 -26.79 9.58
CA GLY A 157 -17.53 -27.80 10.51
C GLY A 157 -18.02 -27.57 11.95
N SER A 158 -17.94 -26.33 12.44
CA SER A 158 -18.42 -25.97 13.79
C SER A 158 -19.93 -26.13 13.95
N ALA A 159 -20.71 -25.87 12.89
CA ALA A 159 -22.16 -26.11 12.88
C ALA A 159 -22.51 -27.61 12.93
N ALA A 160 -21.76 -28.46 12.22
CA ALA A 160 -21.95 -29.91 12.23
C ALA A 160 -21.61 -30.51 13.61
N ILE A 161 -20.52 -30.07 14.24
CA ILE A 161 -20.11 -30.53 15.58
C ILE A 161 -21.15 -30.13 16.64
N ARG A 162 -21.64 -28.88 16.61
CA ARG A 162 -22.71 -28.42 17.52
C ARG A 162 -23.99 -29.25 17.41
N ARG A 163 -24.37 -29.69 16.20
CA ARG A 163 -25.53 -30.56 16.01
C ARG A 163 -25.33 -31.94 16.64
N ARG A 164 -24.12 -32.51 16.56
CA ARG A 164 -23.81 -33.83 17.15
C ARG A 164 -23.78 -33.78 18.68
N CYS A 165 -23.25 -32.72 19.28
CA CYS A 165 -23.27 -32.57 20.75
C CYS A 165 -24.70 -32.41 21.31
N ARG A 166 -25.61 -31.71 20.61
CA ARG A 166 -27.01 -31.55 21.06
C ARG A 166 -27.80 -32.85 21.04
N VAL A 167 -27.48 -33.79 20.16
CA VAL A 167 -28.18 -35.08 20.07
C VAL A 167 -27.73 -36.03 21.18
N ALA A 168 -26.44 -36.05 21.53
CA ALA A 168 -25.89 -36.91 22.58
C ALA A 168 -26.49 -36.61 23.97
N THR A 169 -26.72 -35.34 24.30
CA THR A 169 -27.34 -34.94 25.57
C THR A 169 -28.79 -35.43 25.70
N LYS A 170 -29.52 -35.58 24.58
CA LYS A 170 -30.94 -35.97 24.60
C LYS A 170 -31.15 -37.48 24.81
N VAL A 171 -30.15 -38.30 24.50
CA VAL A 171 -30.22 -39.78 24.62
C VAL A 171 -29.93 -40.25 26.05
N VAL A 172 -29.05 -39.55 26.79
CA VAL A 172 -28.71 -39.90 28.18
C VAL A 172 -29.88 -39.70 29.15
N ASN A 173 -30.83 -38.80 28.84
CA ASN A 173 -31.92 -38.46 29.76
C ASN A 173 -33.19 -39.36 29.64
N ARG A 174 -33.12 -40.52 28.98
CA ARG A 174 -34.24 -41.49 28.86
C ARG A 174 -34.01 -42.82 29.60
N GLY A 175 -32.96 -42.93 30.42
CA GLY A 175 -32.59 -44.17 31.11
C GLY A 175 -33.00 -44.33 32.58
N SER A 176 -33.79 -43.42 33.17
CA SER A 176 -34.09 -43.44 34.62
C SER A 176 -35.58 -43.42 34.98
N GLN A 177 -36.42 -44.11 34.20
CA GLN A 177 -37.80 -44.42 34.62
C GLN A 177 -38.20 -45.82 34.17
N SER A 178 -37.86 -46.84 34.97
CA SER A 178 -38.62 -48.08 35.09
C SER A 178 -38.03 -48.98 36.19
N GLY A 179 -38.84 -49.32 37.20
CA GLY A 179 -38.59 -50.42 38.13
C GLY A 179 -38.32 -49.99 39.55
#